data_AF-A0A1F5AIP3-F1
#
_entry.id   AF-A0A1F5AIP3-F1
#
_cell.length_a   1.000
_cell.length_b   1.000
_cell.length_c   1.000
_cell.angle_alpha   90.00
_cell.angle_beta   90.00
_cell.angle_gamma   90.00
#
_symmetry.space_group_name_H-M   'P 1'
#
loop_
_entity.id
_entity.type
_entity.pdbx_description
1 polymer ?
#
loop_
_entity_poly.entity_id
_entity_poly.type
_entity_poly.pdbx_seq_one_letter_code
_entity_poly.pdbx_strand_id
1 'polypeptide(L)'
;MKHFTKFLVLGIFAVSLFTSCAKQPTEQIDAVKAAIAAAQAEGADVYAPEDLKKLNDSMQAAMDEITTQSKKFFKKYGPAKEMLAKVQAEADAVKAAIPAKKEAAKNAAIQAQTDAKTALDEAKALLDKAPKGKGTKADIEAMKADLAGLEISFAEIQTAVDSQDYFGASGKAATIKEKAMAISEHVKAAMEKVKGK
;
A
#
# COMPACT_ATOMS: atom_id res chain seq x y z
N MET A 1 -20.98 -65.88 -34.09
CA MET A 1 -21.30 -64.79 -33.13
C MET A 1 -20.05 -63.96 -32.86
N LYS A 2 -19.79 -62.85 -33.57
CA LYS A 2 -18.78 -61.83 -33.19
C LYS A 2 -18.71 -60.57 -34.07
N HIS A 3 -19.79 -60.17 -34.75
CA HIS A 3 -19.79 -58.96 -35.59
C HIS A 3 -20.98 -58.02 -35.42
N PHE A 4 -21.75 -58.13 -34.33
CA PHE A 4 -22.92 -57.28 -34.09
C PHE A 4 -22.70 -56.08 -33.15
N THR A 5 -21.48 -55.88 -32.63
CA THR A 5 -21.21 -54.88 -31.57
C THR A 5 -20.54 -53.60 -32.09
N LYS A 6 -20.42 -53.40 -33.40
CA LYS A 6 -19.71 -52.24 -33.99
C LYS A 6 -20.60 -51.14 -34.57
N PHE A 7 -21.92 -51.17 -34.36
CA PHE A 7 -22.83 -50.19 -34.97
C PHE A 7 -23.83 -49.51 -34.00
N LEU A 8 -23.63 -49.59 -32.68
CA LEU A 8 -24.56 -49.00 -31.70
C LEU A 8 -23.95 -47.93 -30.76
N VAL A 9 -22.75 -47.41 -31.05
CA VAL A 9 -22.13 -46.34 -30.22
C VAL A 9 -21.74 -45.13 -31.09
N LEU A 10 -22.54 -44.88 -32.12
CA LEU A 10 -22.46 -43.70 -32.97
C LEU A 10 -23.86 -43.07 -33.02
N GLY A 11 -24.25 -42.36 -31.96
CA GLY A 11 -25.57 -41.73 -31.93
C GLY A 11 -26.13 -41.28 -30.59
N ILE A 12 -25.31 -40.76 -29.67
CA ILE A 12 -25.80 -39.89 -28.58
C ILE A 12 -24.82 -38.72 -28.46
N PHE A 13 -24.81 -37.90 -29.50
CA PHE A 13 -24.25 -36.55 -29.49
C PHE A 13 -25.39 -35.61 -29.92
N ALA A 14 -26.45 -35.58 -29.13
CA ALA A 14 -27.55 -34.64 -29.30
C ALA A 14 -28.32 -34.49 -27.99
N VAL A 15 -28.37 -33.24 -27.52
CA VAL A 15 -29.30 -32.70 -26.52
C VAL A 15 -28.95 -32.98 -25.04
N SER A 16 -27.86 -32.35 -24.58
CA SER A 16 -27.82 -31.77 -23.22
C SER A 16 -27.98 -30.24 -23.29
N LEU A 17 -28.78 -29.76 -24.23
CA LEU A 17 -29.36 -28.42 -24.19
C LEU A 17 -30.64 -28.53 -23.35
N PHE A 18 -30.82 -27.63 -22.38
CA PHE A 18 -31.99 -27.53 -21.48
C PHE A 18 -31.94 -28.27 -20.14
N THR A 19 -30.89 -28.03 -19.34
CA THR A 19 -31.05 -27.69 -17.90
C THR A 19 -30.05 -26.61 -17.48
N SER A 20 -29.90 -25.55 -18.26
CA SER A 20 -29.34 -24.28 -17.76
C SER A 20 -30.37 -23.60 -16.86
N CYS A 21 -30.79 -24.25 -15.77
CA CYS A 21 -31.12 -23.48 -14.59
C CYS A 21 -29.84 -22.73 -14.25
N ALA A 22 -29.79 -21.41 -14.50
CA ALA A 22 -28.59 -20.62 -14.31
C ALA A 22 -28.03 -20.89 -12.91
N LYS A 23 -26.98 -21.70 -12.81
CA LYS A 23 -26.37 -22.05 -11.54
C LYS A 23 -25.61 -20.81 -11.07
N GLN A 24 -25.75 -20.47 -9.79
CA GLN A 24 -24.99 -19.40 -9.18
C GLN A 24 -23.48 -19.63 -9.45
N PRO A 25 -22.69 -18.58 -9.75
CA PRO A 25 -21.31 -18.74 -10.19
C PRO A 25 -20.35 -18.99 -9.00
N THR A 26 -20.61 -20.03 -8.20
CA THR A 26 -19.86 -20.34 -6.96
C THR A 26 -18.37 -20.52 -7.19
N GLU A 27 -17.97 -21.27 -8.22
CA GLU A 27 -16.56 -21.48 -8.55
C GLU A 27 -15.84 -20.17 -8.88
N GLN A 28 -16.50 -19.25 -9.61
CA GLN A 28 -15.92 -17.94 -9.93
C GLN A 28 -15.87 -17.02 -8.71
N ILE A 29 -16.88 -17.07 -7.82
CA ILE A 29 -16.86 -16.35 -6.54
C ILE A 29 -15.64 -16.78 -5.72
N ASP A 30 -15.41 -18.08 -5.59
CA ASP A 30 -14.32 -18.63 -4.79
C ASP A 30 -12.96 -18.32 -5.43
N ALA A 31 -12.85 -18.38 -6.76
CA ALA A 31 -11.65 -17.98 -7.49
C ALA A 31 -11.31 -16.49 -7.28
N VAL A 32 -12.30 -15.60 -7.36
CA VAL A 32 -12.09 -14.15 -7.11
C VAL A 32 -11.67 -13.90 -5.66
N LYS A 33 -12.30 -14.55 -4.68
CA LYS A 33 -11.89 -14.44 -3.27
C LYS A 33 -10.45 -14.91 -3.07
N ALA A 34 -10.06 -16.01 -3.70
CA ALA A 34 -8.70 -16.51 -3.64
C ALA A 34 -7.71 -15.54 -4.29
N ALA A 35 -8.07 -14.89 -5.40
CA ALA A 35 -7.23 -13.88 -6.06
C ALA A 35 -7.03 -12.64 -5.18
N ILE A 36 -8.10 -12.12 -4.55
CA ILE A 36 -8.00 -11.01 -3.59
C ILE A 36 -7.14 -11.41 -2.39
N ALA A 37 -7.34 -12.59 -1.82
CA ALA A 37 -6.53 -13.10 -0.72
C ALA A 37 -5.06 -13.27 -1.11
N ALA A 38 -4.77 -13.69 -2.35
CA ALA A 38 -3.41 -13.78 -2.86
C ALA A 38 -2.74 -12.41 -3.02
N ALA A 39 -3.50 -11.37 -3.40
CA ALA A 39 -2.98 -10.00 -3.41
C ALA A 39 -2.68 -9.50 -1.99
N GLN A 40 -3.56 -9.80 -1.02
CA GLN A 40 -3.32 -9.48 0.40
C GLN A 40 -2.10 -10.20 0.96
N ALA A 41 -1.92 -11.48 0.64
CA ALA A 41 -0.75 -12.26 1.05
C ALA A 41 0.57 -11.68 0.49
N GLU A 42 0.51 -11.01 -0.66
CA GLU A 42 1.66 -10.28 -1.23
C GLU A 42 1.90 -8.92 -0.57
N GLY A 43 0.96 -8.44 0.26
CA GLY A 43 1.04 -7.17 1.00
C GLY A 43 0.17 -6.05 0.43
N ALA A 44 -0.90 -6.35 -0.32
CA ALA A 44 -1.79 -5.32 -0.85
C ALA A 44 -2.47 -4.46 0.22
N ASP A 45 -2.64 -4.97 1.44
CA ASP A 45 -3.14 -4.23 2.59
C ASP A 45 -2.20 -3.09 3.03
N VAL A 46 -0.89 -3.29 2.89
CA VAL A 46 0.13 -2.29 3.24
C VAL A 46 0.47 -1.41 2.04
N TYR A 47 0.72 -2.02 0.88
CA TYR A 47 1.30 -1.34 -0.28
C TYR A 47 0.28 -0.90 -1.33
N ALA A 48 -0.97 -1.34 -1.23
CA ALA A 48 -2.03 -0.97 -2.17
C ALA A 48 -3.43 -0.89 -1.51
N PRO A 49 -3.58 -0.20 -0.35
CA PRO A 49 -4.83 -0.21 0.42
C PRO A 49 -6.03 0.32 -0.37
N GLU A 50 -5.83 1.31 -1.23
CA GLU A 50 -6.90 1.85 -2.09
C GLU A 50 -7.35 0.85 -3.16
N ASP A 51 -6.40 0.13 -3.78
CA ASP A 51 -6.71 -0.91 -4.75
C ASP A 51 -7.43 -2.08 -4.08
N LEU A 52 -6.97 -2.48 -2.88
CA LEU A 52 -7.63 -3.53 -2.11
C LEU A 52 -9.05 -3.13 -1.72
N LYS A 53 -9.27 -1.87 -1.32
CA LYS A 53 -10.61 -1.34 -1.08
C LYS A 53 -11.47 -1.44 -2.34
N LYS A 54 -10.95 -1.01 -3.49
CA LYS A 54 -11.65 -1.07 -4.77
C LYS A 54 -12.01 -2.51 -5.17
N LEU A 55 -11.13 -3.48 -4.95
CA LEU A 55 -11.41 -4.90 -5.19
C LEU A 55 -12.56 -5.41 -4.31
N ASN A 56 -12.55 -5.06 -3.02
CA ASN A 56 -13.62 -5.44 -2.10
C ASN A 56 -14.96 -4.80 -2.46
N ASP A 57 -14.97 -3.51 -2.81
CA ASP A 57 -16.17 -2.81 -3.26
C ASP A 57 -16.73 -3.45 -4.55
N SER A 58 -15.86 -3.79 -5.51
CA SER A 58 -16.26 -4.42 -6.77
C SER A 58 -16.76 -5.85 -6.57
N MET A 59 -16.14 -6.59 -5.65
CA MET A 59 -16.60 -7.91 -5.25
C MET A 59 -17.97 -7.84 -4.60
N GLN A 60 -18.21 -6.87 -3.71
CA GLN A 60 -19.53 -6.65 -3.11
C GLN A 60 -20.59 -6.35 -4.19
N ALA A 61 -20.28 -5.47 -5.14
CA ALA A 61 -21.20 -5.16 -6.24
C ALA A 61 -21.55 -6.42 -7.08
N ALA A 62 -20.58 -7.30 -7.34
CA ALA A 62 -20.83 -8.57 -8.02
C ALA A 62 -21.74 -9.49 -7.19
N MET A 63 -21.53 -9.55 -5.86
CA MET A 63 -22.37 -10.32 -4.94
C MET A 63 -23.80 -9.77 -4.83
N ASP A 64 -23.97 -8.45 -4.90
CA ASP A 64 -25.28 -7.78 -4.90
C ASP A 64 -26.05 -8.09 -6.20
N GLU A 65 -25.37 -8.10 -7.34
CA GLU A 65 -25.96 -8.53 -8.61
C GLU A 65 -26.36 -10.02 -8.56
N ILE A 66 -25.53 -10.89 -7.97
CA ILE A 66 -25.90 -12.31 -7.74
C ILE A 66 -27.17 -12.40 -6.90
N THR A 67 -27.24 -11.67 -5.80
CA THR A 67 -28.41 -11.63 -4.91
C THR A 67 -29.64 -11.09 -5.63
N THR A 68 -29.49 -10.10 -6.49
CA THR A 68 -30.57 -9.53 -7.28
C THR A 68 -31.09 -10.55 -8.30
N GLN A 69 -30.19 -11.27 -8.97
CA GLN A 69 -30.54 -12.29 -9.95
C GLN A 69 -31.16 -13.53 -9.30
N SER A 70 -30.75 -13.90 -8.08
CA SER A 70 -31.27 -15.08 -7.38
C SER A 70 -32.75 -14.95 -6.99
N LYS A 71 -33.23 -13.72 -6.78
CA LYS A 71 -34.63 -13.38 -6.48
C LYS A 71 -35.55 -13.46 -7.70
N LYS A 72 -35.03 -13.48 -8.94
CA LYS A 72 -35.83 -13.51 -10.16
C LYS A 72 -36.30 -14.93 -10.48
N PHE A 73 -37.51 -15.04 -11.06
CA PHE A 73 -38.07 -16.32 -11.51
C PHE A 73 -37.21 -16.96 -12.64
N PHE A 74 -36.73 -16.13 -13.56
CA PHE A 74 -35.74 -16.51 -14.58
C PHE A 74 -34.37 -15.90 -14.25
N LYS A 75 -33.54 -16.65 -13.52
CA LYS A 75 -32.21 -16.22 -13.06
C LYS A 75 -31.27 -16.02 -14.26
N LYS A 76 -30.59 -14.86 -14.33
CA LYS A 76 -29.59 -14.55 -15.36
C LYS A 76 -28.29 -14.08 -14.72
N TYR A 77 -27.40 -15.01 -14.39
CA TYR A 77 -26.12 -14.69 -13.75
C TYR A 77 -25.04 -14.15 -14.70
N GLY A 78 -25.30 -14.02 -16.00
CA GLY A 78 -24.33 -13.52 -16.99
C GLY A 78 -23.63 -12.22 -16.57
N PRO A 79 -24.37 -11.15 -16.22
CA PRO A 79 -23.78 -9.90 -15.75
C PRO A 79 -22.90 -10.06 -14.51
N ALA A 80 -23.35 -10.84 -13.51
CA ALA A 80 -22.55 -11.13 -12.33
C ALA A 80 -21.25 -11.88 -12.67
N LYS A 81 -21.27 -12.81 -13.63
CA LYS A 81 -20.07 -13.52 -14.08
C LYS A 81 -19.05 -12.59 -14.74
N GLU A 82 -19.52 -11.63 -15.54
CA GLU A 82 -18.66 -10.61 -16.16
C GLU A 82 -18.05 -9.69 -15.10
N MET A 83 -18.84 -9.28 -14.10
CA MET A 83 -18.33 -8.52 -12.96
C MET A 83 -17.24 -9.31 -12.21
N LEU A 84 -17.49 -10.58 -11.87
CA LEU A 84 -16.51 -11.44 -11.20
C LEU A 84 -15.22 -11.60 -12.03
N ALA A 85 -15.33 -11.82 -13.34
CA ALA A 85 -14.16 -11.93 -14.22
C ALA A 85 -13.33 -10.64 -14.22
N LYS A 86 -14.00 -9.47 -14.20
CA LYS A 86 -13.32 -8.18 -14.07
C LYS A 86 -12.60 -8.05 -12.72
N VAL A 87 -13.26 -8.38 -11.61
CA VAL A 87 -12.63 -8.33 -10.28
C VAL A 87 -11.43 -9.27 -10.19
N GLN A 88 -11.52 -10.46 -10.79
CA GLN A 88 -10.40 -11.40 -10.85
C GLN A 88 -9.19 -10.79 -11.58
N ALA A 89 -9.41 -10.24 -12.78
CA ALA A 89 -8.35 -9.62 -13.56
C ALA A 89 -7.73 -8.40 -12.84
N GLU A 90 -8.54 -7.59 -12.16
CA GLU A 90 -8.06 -6.50 -11.32
C GLU A 90 -7.25 -7.01 -10.13
N ALA A 91 -7.68 -8.09 -9.46
CA ALA A 91 -6.95 -8.67 -8.34
C ALA A 91 -5.58 -9.22 -8.75
N ASP A 92 -5.51 -9.91 -9.89
CA ASP A 92 -4.26 -10.41 -10.46
C ASP A 92 -3.32 -9.26 -10.85
N ALA A 93 -3.85 -8.17 -11.42
CA ALA A 93 -3.08 -6.98 -11.75
C ALA A 93 -2.53 -6.27 -10.49
N VAL A 94 -3.35 -6.13 -9.44
CA VAL A 94 -2.93 -5.56 -8.16
C VAL A 94 -1.81 -6.39 -7.55
N LYS A 95 -1.99 -7.72 -7.48
CA LYS A 95 -0.96 -8.64 -7.00
C LYS A 95 0.36 -8.48 -7.76
N ALA A 96 0.30 -8.43 -9.10
CA ALA A 96 1.49 -8.27 -9.93
C ALA A 96 2.20 -6.91 -9.72
N ALA A 97 1.47 -5.87 -9.31
CA ALA A 97 2.04 -4.55 -9.04
C ALA A 97 2.69 -4.43 -7.64
N ILE A 98 2.35 -5.30 -6.68
CA ILE A 98 2.83 -5.16 -5.28
C ILE A 98 4.35 -5.15 -5.16
N PRO A 99 5.14 -6.01 -5.83
CA PRO A 99 6.59 -5.98 -5.71
C PRO A 99 7.19 -4.61 -6.08
N ALA A 100 6.72 -4.01 -7.17
CA ALA A 100 7.16 -2.69 -7.61
C ALA A 100 6.75 -1.59 -6.61
N LYS A 101 5.54 -1.67 -6.04
CA LYS A 101 5.10 -0.73 -5.00
C LYS A 101 5.92 -0.85 -3.72
N LYS A 102 6.28 -2.08 -3.32
CA LYS A 102 7.14 -2.35 -2.17
C LYS A 102 8.55 -1.78 -2.38
N GLU A 103 9.11 -1.96 -3.57
CA GLU A 103 10.40 -1.38 -3.94
C GLU A 103 10.36 0.16 -3.96
N ALA A 104 9.30 0.75 -4.53
CA ALA A 104 9.10 2.19 -4.50
C ALA A 104 9.02 2.74 -3.07
N ALA A 105 8.27 2.06 -2.18
CA ALA A 105 8.17 2.43 -0.77
C ALA A 105 9.52 2.35 -0.06
N LYS A 106 10.31 1.29 -0.32
CA LYS A 106 11.67 1.15 0.21
C LYS A 106 12.57 2.30 -0.24
N ASN A 107 12.57 2.62 -1.52
CA ASN A 107 13.40 3.70 -2.07
C ASN A 107 12.98 5.07 -1.50
N ALA A 108 11.68 5.31 -1.33
CA ALA A 108 11.17 6.50 -0.67
C ALA A 108 11.64 6.61 0.79
N ALA A 109 11.64 5.51 1.55
CA ALA A 109 12.14 5.48 2.92
C ALA A 109 13.64 5.79 3.01
N ILE A 110 14.45 5.21 2.12
CA ILE A 110 15.90 5.46 2.07
C ILE A 110 16.20 6.92 1.70
N GLN A 111 15.45 7.47 0.74
CA GLN A 111 15.58 8.88 0.38
C GLN A 111 15.20 9.79 1.57
N ALA A 112 14.07 9.51 2.23
CA ALA A 112 13.62 10.28 3.39
C ALA A 112 14.64 10.22 4.54
N GLN A 113 15.25 9.06 4.79
CA GLN A 113 16.34 8.90 5.76
C GLN A 113 17.54 9.78 5.40
N THR A 114 17.94 9.80 4.12
CA THR A 114 19.06 10.63 3.64
C THR A 114 18.77 12.13 3.81
N ASP A 115 17.56 12.56 3.45
CA ASP A 115 17.11 13.93 3.62
C ASP A 115 17.09 14.36 5.09
N ALA A 116 16.59 13.49 5.98
CA ALA A 116 16.56 13.75 7.41
C ALA A 116 17.98 13.87 7.99
N LYS A 117 18.92 13.03 7.53
CA LYS A 117 20.33 13.13 7.94
C LYS A 117 20.95 14.45 7.52
N THR A 118 20.69 14.86 6.28
CA THR A 118 21.18 16.12 5.72
C THR A 118 20.66 17.30 6.54
N ALA A 119 19.35 17.34 6.83
CA ALA A 119 18.75 18.39 7.64
C ALA A 119 19.32 18.43 9.08
N LEU A 120 19.59 17.27 9.69
CA LEU A 120 20.25 17.21 11.00
C LEU A 120 21.66 17.78 10.97
N ASP A 121 22.46 17.40 9.96
CA ASP A 121 23.83 17.89 9.83
C ASP A 121 23.87 19.41 9.58
N GLU A 122 22.97 19.92 8.74
CA GLU A 122 22.82 21.35 8.50
C GLU A 122 22.41 22.11 9.77
N ALA A 123 21.44 21.59 10.53
CA ALA A 123 20.99 22.20 11.77
C ALA A 123 22.11 22.29 12.81
N LYS A 124 22.89 21.22 12.96
CA LYS A 124 24.10 21.22 13.82
C LYS A 124 25.11 22.26 13.36
N ALA A 125 25.44 22.28 12.07
CA ALA A 125 26.42 23.20 11.53
C ALA A 125 26.00 24.67 11.67
N LEU A 126 24.70 24.96 11.58
CA LEU A 126 24.16 26.29 11.87
C LEU A 126 24.24 26.62 13.36
N LEU A 127 23.83 25.69 14.22
CA LEU A 127 23.84 25.88 15.67
C LEU A 127 25.25 26.13 16.21
N ASP A 128 26.28 25.53 15.62
CA ASP A 128 27.68 25.81 15.94
C ASP A 128 28.12 27.24 15.61
N LYS A 129 27.49 27.84 14.59
CA LYS A 129 27.70 29.24 14.18
C LYS A 129 26.81 30.22 14.93
N ALA A 130 25.89 29.74 15.78
CA ALA A 130 24.97 30.60 16.50
C ALA A 130 25.72 31.54 17.47
N PRO A 131 25.31 32.82 17.58
CA PRO A 131 25.96 33.79 18.45
C PRO A 131 25.79 33.42 19.92
N LYS A 132 26.92 33.26 20.63
CA LYS A 132 26.96 32.84 22.04
C LYS A 132 27.05 34.07 22.95
N GLY A 133 25.95 34.42 23.61
CA GLY A 133 25.88 35.47 24.62
C GLY A 133 25.12 35.03 25.86
N LYS A 134 25.15 35.83 26.93
CA LYS A 134 24.43 35.50 28.19
C LYS A 134 22.93 35.25 27.97
N GLY A 135 22.31 35.94 27.01
CA GLY A 135 20.88 35.80 26.71
C GLY A 135 20.51 34.65 25.76
N THR A 136 21.45 34.09 24.99
CA THR A 136 21.18 33.02 24.00
C THR A 136 21.70 31.65 24.45
N LYS A 137 22.43 31.60 25.56
CA LYS A 137 23.08 30.38 26.04
C LYS A 137 22.06 29.26 26.33
N ALA A 138 20.97 29.58 27.03
CA ALA A 138 19.94 28.60 27.37
C ALA A 138 19.24 28.04 26.12
N ASP A 139 18.92 28.90 25.15
CA ASP A 139 18.28 28.48 23.89
C ASP A 139 19.21 27.57 23.07
N ILE A 140 20.51 27.89 23.02
CA ILE A 140 21.50 27.05 22.33
C ILE A 140 21.65 25.69 23.02
N GLU A 141 21.66 25.65 24.36
CA GLU A 141 21.72 24.39 25.11
C GLU A 141 20.46 23.54 24.90
N ALA A 142 19.28 24.15 24.86
CA ALA A 142 18.02 23.48 24.55
C ALA A 142 18.03 22.90 23.11
N MET A 143 18.39 23.71 22.10
CA MET A 143 18.46 23.24 20.72
C MET A 143 19.49 22.11 20.52
N LYS A 144 20.60 22.11 21.28
CA LYS A 144 21.55 21.00 21.27
C LYS A 144 20.95 19.71 21.83
N ALA A 145 20.20 19.82 22.92
CA ALA A 145 19.50 18.68 23.51
C ALA A 145 18.44 18.12 22.54
N ASP A 146 17.71 19.01 21.87
CA ASP A 146 16.72 18.62 20.86
C ASP A 146 17.38 17.88 19.68
N LEU A 147 18.47 18.42 19.12
CA LEU A 147 19.21 17.75 18.04
C LEU A 147 19.74 16.38 18.47
N ALA A 148 20.27 16.25 19.68
CA ALA A 148 20.71 14.97 20.22
C ALA A 148 19.54 13.98 20.34
N GLY A 149 18.36 14.44 20.77
CA GLY A 149 17.14 13.63 20.78
C GLY A 149 16.72 13.17 19.39
N LEU A 150 16.80 14.06 18.39
CA LEU A 150 16.49 13.71 17.00
C LEU A 150 17.48 12.70 16.40
N GLU A 151 18.75 12.74 16.78
CA GLU A 151 19.74 11.73 16.35
C GLU A 151 19.46 10.36 16.94
N ILE A 152 19.02 10.29 18.20
CA ILE A 152 18.58 9.03 18.81
C ILE A 152 17.38 8.50 18.04
N SER A 153 16.38 9.34 17.76
CA SER A 153 15.22 8.94 16.94
C SER A 153 15.59 8.57 15.50
N PHE A 154 16.63 9.18 14.93
CA PHE A 154 17.11 8.88 13.59
C PHE A 154 17.59 7.43 13.46
N ALA A 155 18.20 6.87 14.51
CA ALA A 155 18.60 5.47 14.51
C ALA A 155 17.41 4.50 14.35
N GLU A 156 16.21 4.89 14.80
CA GLU A 156 15.01 4.06 14.66
C GLU A 156 14.48 3.97 13.23
N ILE A 157 14.88 4.88 12.33
CA ILE A 157 14.49 4.81 10.92
C ILE A 157 15.05 3.54 10.30
N GLN A 158 16.30 3.19 10.61
CA GLN A 158 16.93 1.99 10.09
C GLN A 158 16.21 0.73 10.57
N THR A 159 15.83 0.68 11.85
CA THR A 159 15.02 -0.42 12.41
C THR A 159 13.70 -0.58 11.65
N ALA A 160 13.03 0.52 11.32
CA ALA A 160 11.79 0.48 10.52
C ALA A 160 12.04 -0.05 9.10
N VAL A 161 13.10 0.42 8.43
CA VAL A 161 13.51 -0.09 7.10
C VAL A 161 13.84 -1.60 7.15
N ASP A 162 14.59 -2.04 8.14
CA ASP A 162 14.99 -3.45 8.30
C ASP A 162 13.79 -4.35 8.57
N SER A 163 12.80 -3.85 9.31
CA SER A 163 11.51 -4.52 9.53
C SER A 163 10.53 -4.42 8.35
N GLN A 164 10.94 -3.79 7.24
CA GLN A 164 10.10 -3.51 6.06
C GLN A 164 8.91 -2.59 6.31
N ASP A 165 8.89 -1.86 7.42
CA ASP A 165 7.95 -0.77 7.68
C ASP A 165 8.42 0.50 6.98
N TYR A 166 8.35 0.50 5.65
CA TYR A 166 8.87 1.60 4.84
C TYR A 166 8.05 2.89 4.98
N PHE A 167 6.74 2.78 5.21
CA PHE A 167 5.89 3.94 5.45
C PHE A 167 6.15 4.55 6.84
N GLY A 168 6.29 3.73 7.88
CA GLY A 168 6.70 4.20 9.20
C GLY A 168 8.11 4.82 9.18
N ALA A 169 9.06 4.21 8.47
CA ALA A 169 10.39 4.76 8.27
C ALA A 169 10.34 6.15 7.62
N SER A 170 9.56 6.28 6.54
CA SER A 170 9.38 7.55 5.83
C SER A 170 8.74 8.63 6.72
N GLY A 171 7.72 8.28 7.50
CA GLY A 171 7.05 9.20 8.43
C GLY A 171 7.96 9.67 9.57
N LYS A 172 8.75 8.75 10.16
CA LYS A 172 9.76 9.09 11.17
C LYS A 172 10.82 10.03 10.59
N ALA A 173 11.34 9.71 9.42
CA ALA A 173 12.34 10.51 8.74
C ALA A 173 11.82 11.92 8.40
N ALA A 174 10.60 12.03 7.88
CA ALA A 174 9.96 13.32 7.61
C ALA A 174 9.81 14.17 8.89
N THR A 175 9.36 13.57 9.99
CA THR A 175 9.24 14.25 11.29
C THR A 175 10.58 14.79 11.78
N ILE A 176 11.66 14.00 11.65
CA ILE A 176 13.01 14.43 12.03
C ILE A 176 13.50 15.57 11.15
N LYS A 177 13.31 15.46 9.84
CA LYS A 177 13.66 16.50 8.86
C LYS A 177 12.97 17.82 9.20
N GLU A 178 11.66 17.81 9.42
CA GLU A 178 10.87 19.00 9.77
C GLU A 178 11.38 19.67 11.04
N LYS A 179 11.63 18.90 12.11
CA LYS A 179 12.14 19.44 13.37
C LYS A 179 13.57 20.01 13.23
N ALA A 180 14.44 19.34 12.49
CA ALA A 180 15.80 19.83 12.22
C ALA A 180 15.79 21.12 11.38
N MET A 181 14.88 21.22 10.40
CA MET A 181 14.67 22.45 9.62
C MET A 181 14.15 23.59 10.49
N ALA A 182 13.18 23.35 11.37
CA ALA A 182 12.69 24.37 12.30
C ALA A 182 13.80 24.92 13.22
N ILE A 183 14.67 24.04 13.74
CA ILE A 183 15.86 24.46 14.51
C ILE A 183 16.79 25.31 13.64
N SER A 184 17.06 24.88 12.40
CA SER A 184 17.89 25.62 11.45
C SER A 184 17.35 27.04 11.19
N GLU A 185 16.03 27.17 11.01
CA GLU A 185 15.36 28.45 10.80
C GLU A 185 15.43 29.35 12.04
N HIS A 186 15.20 28.79 13.23
CA HIS A 186 15.36 29.52 14.50
C HIS A 186 16.77 30.07 14.66
N VAL A 187 17.79 29.26 14.37
CA VAL A 187 19.19 29.70 14.43
C VAL A 187 19.48 30.79 13.42
N LYS A 188 19.04 30.64 12.16
CA LYS A 188 19.22 31.68 11.12
C LYS A 188 18.58 33.00 11.53
N ALA A 189 17.35 32.98 12.03
CA ALA A 189 16.66 34.17 12.50
C ALA A 189 17.37 34.84 13.68
N ALA A 190 17.94 34.05 14.61
CA ALA A 190 18.75 34.58 15.71
C ALA A 190 20.05 35.24 15.21
N MET A 191 20.71 34.66 14.21
CA MET A 191 21.91 35.23 13.59
C MET A 191 21.62 36.57 12.88
N GLU A 192 20.50 36.67 12.17
CA GLU A 192 20.09 37.91 11.49
C GLU A 192 19.79 39.05 12.47
N LYS A 193 19.10 38.77 13.59
CA LYS A 193 18.83 39.76 14.64
C LYS A 193 20.09 40.33 15.28
N VAL A 194 21.19 39.58 15.29
CA VAL A 194 22.49 40.05 15.78
C VAL A 194 23.24 40.86 14.73
N LYS A 195 23.10 40.54 13.43
CA LYS A 195 23.72 41.30 12.33
C LYS A 195 23.04 42.64 12.02
N GLY A 196 21.74 42.76 12.30
CA GLY A 196 20.97 43.99 12.13
C GLY A 196 21.10 45.00 13.29
N LYS A 197 21.93 44.69 14.29
CA LYS A 197 22.32 45.58 15.39
C LYS A 197 23.75 46.05 15.20
#